data_AF-A0AA88IKK4-F1
#
_entry.id   AF-A0AA88IKK4-F1
#
_cell.length_a   1.000
_cell.length_b   1.000
_cell.length_c   1.000
_cell.angle_alpha   90.00
_cell.angle_beta   90.00
_cell.angle_gamma   90.00
#
_symmetry.space_group_name_H-M   'P 1'
#
loop_
_entity.id
_entity.type
_entity.pdbx_description
1 polymer ?
#
loop_
_entity_poly.entity_id
_entity_poly.type
_entity_poly.pdbx_seq_one_letter_code
_entity_poly.pdbx_strand_id
1 'polypeptide(L)' 'MLIGPGQFSENETNEVNFREIPSHVLQKVCCYFQYKVKHTNSTTKIPEFPIAPEVALELLMAANFLDC' A
#
# COMPACT_ATOMS: atom_id res chain seq x y z
N MET A 1 7.44 -9.44 4.51
CA MET A 1 7.64 -10.14 3.22
C MET A 1 9.05 -9.91 2.71
N LEU A 2 9.44 -8.67 2.38
CA LEU A 2 10.82 -8.38 1.94
C LEU A 2 11.86 -8.41 3.06
N ILE A 3 11.52 -7.88 4.24
CA ILE A 3 12.39 -7.92 5.41
C ILE A 3 11.63 -8.69 6.50
N GLY A 4 12.05 -9.91 6.78
CA GLY A 4 11.46 -10.77 7.79
C GLY A 4 12.48 -11.81 8.27
N PRO A 5 12.27 -12.44 9.43
CA PRO A 5 13.22 -13.40 10.00
C PRO A 5 13.33 -14.72 9.22
N GLY A 6 12.59 -14.89 8.11
CA GLY A 6 12.64 -16.07 7.26
C GLY A 6 13.39 -15.82 5.95
N GLN A 7 14.02 -16.86 5.41
CA GLN A 7 14.55 -16.85 4.04
C GLN A 7 13.38 -16.97 3.06
N PHE A 8 12.78 -15.84 2.72
CA PHE A 8 11.76 -15.76 1.67
C PHE A 8 12.42 -15.40 0.34
N SER A 9 12.04 -16.08 -0.73
CA SER A 9 12.53 -15.79 -2.09
C SER A 9 12.23 -14.36 -2.53
N GLU A 10 11.17 -13.75 -1.98
CA GLU A 10 10.76 -12.36 -2.18
C GLU A 10 11.88 -11.36 -1.82
N ASN A 11 12.72 -11.69 -0.83
CA ASN A 11 13.86 -10.84 -0.44
C ASN A 11 14.98 -10.84 -1.52
N GLU A 12 15.12 -11.93 -2.27
CA GLU A 12 16.13 -12.02 -3.33
C GLU A 12 15.60 -11.48 -4.66
N THR A 13 14.36 -11.80 -5.01
CA THR A 13 13.75 -11.38 -6.28
C THR A 13 13.21 -9.96 -6.25
N ASN A 14 12.95 -9.40 -5.06
CA ASN A 14 12.27 -8.11 -4.85
C ASN A 14 10.88 -8.05 -5.50
N GLU A 15 10.25 -9.21 -5.70
CA GLU A 15 8.92 -9.34 -6.28
C GLU A 15 7.94 -9.89 -5.24
N VAL A 16 6.77 -9.26 -5.14
CA VAL A 16 5.66 -9.71 -4.28
C VAL A 16 4.44 -9.93 -5.15
N ASN A 17 3.87 -11.14 -5.06
CA ASN A 17 2.71 -11.52 -5.85
C ASN A 17 1.43 -11.50 -5.00
N PHE A 18 0.55 -10.54 -5.25
CA PHE A 18 -0.74 -10.42 -4.56
C PHE A 18 -1.84 -11.14 -5.34
N ARG A 19 -2.31 -12.28 -4.80
CA ARG A 19 -3.43 -13.03 -5.40
C ARG A 19 -4.80 -12.47 -5.02
N GLU A 20 -4.89 -11.79 -3.88
CA GLU A 20 -6.14 -11.33 -3.28
C GLU A 20 -6.39 -9.83 -3.50
N ILE A 21 -5.38 -9.07 -3.94
CA ILE A 21 -5.49 -7.63 -4.18
C ILE A 21 -5.61 -7.39 -5.69
N PRO A 22 -6.75 -6.89 -6.19
CA PRO A 22 -6.93 -6.59 -7.60
C PRO A 22 -6.14 -5.34 -8.02
N SER A 23 -5.87 -5.22 -9.33
CA SER A 23 -4.98 -4.20 -9.89
C SER A 23 -5.41 -2.75 -9.59
N HIS A 24 -6.72 -2.46 -9.65
CA HIS A 24 -7.26 -1.12 -9.39
C HIS A 24 -7.09 -0.69 -7.92
N VAL A 25 -7.11 -1.64 -6.99
CA VAL A 25 -6.84 -1.41 -5.57
C VAL A 25 -5.34 -1.25 -5.35
N LEU A 26 -4.53 -2.14 -5.91
CA LEU A 26 -3.07 -2.09 -5.77
C LEU A 26 -2.49 -0.78 -6.30
N GLN A 27 -3.03 -0.26 -7.40
CA GLN A 27 -2.65 1.05 -7.92
C GLN A 27 -2.87 2.16 -6.88
N LYS A 28 -4.02 2.16 -6.20
CA LYS A 28 -4.32 3.12 -5.13
C LYS A 28 -3.43 2.97 -3.92
N VAL A 29 -3.09 1.74 -3.54
CA VAL A 29 -2.12 1.45 -2.47
C VAL A 29 -0.75 2.03 -2.80
N CYS A 30 -0.24 1.85 -4.03
CA CYS A 30 1.02 2.46 -4.46
C CYS A 30 0.99 4.00 -4.41
N CYS A 31 -0.12 4.62 -4.85
CA CYS A 31 -0.31 6.05 -4.71
C CYS A 31 -0.30 6.49 -3.24
N TYR A 32 -0.93 5.72 -2.35
CA TYR A 32 -0.93 5.97 -0.92
C TYR A 32 0.48 5.88 -0.33
N PHE A 33 1.29 4.89 -0.72
CA PHE A 33 2.68 4.79 -0.24
C PHE A 33 3.51 6.02 -0.62
N GLN A 34 3.39 6.49 -1.86
CA GLN A 34 4.07 7.73 -2.28
C GLN A 34 3.57 8.94 -1.48
N TYR A 35 2.25 9.06 -1.30
CA TYR A 35 1.64 10.12 -0.51
C TYR A 35 2.12 10.08 0.95
N LYS A 36 2.10 8.91 1.60
CA LYS A 36 2.55 8.70 2.97
C LYS A 36 4.00 9.13 3.14
N VAL A 37 4.91 8.65 2.30
CA VAL A 37 6.33 9.04 2.35
C VAL A 37 6.53 10.54 2.15
N LYS A 38 5.84 11.13 1.17
CA LYS A 38 5.94 12.56 0.88
C LYS A 38 5.45 13.46 2.03
N HIS A 39 4.42 13.02 2.74
CA HIS A 39 3.76 13.83 3.77
C HIS A 39 4.15 13.44 5.20
N THR A 40 4.91 12.36 5.39
CA THR A 40 5.51 12.01 6.68
C THR A 40 6.50 13.12 7.08
N ASN A 41 6.34 13.65 8.29
CA ASN A 41 7.10 14.80 8.82
C ASN A 41 6.89 16.14 8.10
N SER A 42 5.84 16.28 7.27
CA SER A 42 5.53 17.56 6.66
C SER A 42 4.98 18.54 7.70
N THR A 43 5.54 19.75 7.74
CA THR A 43 5.03 20.88 8.55
C THR A 43 3.99 21.71 7.81
N THR A 44 3.70 21.36 6.56
CA THR A 44 2.75 22.07 5.70
C THR A 44 1.37 21.42 5.73
N LYS A 45 0.35 22.13 5.24
CA LYS A 45 -1.00 21.58 5.13
C LYS A 45 -0.98 20.34 4.23
N ILE A 46 -1.38 19.21 4.80
CA ILE A 46 -1.46 17.94 4.10
C ILE A 46 -2.74 17.95 3.23
N PRO A 47 -2.65 17.71 1.91
CA PRO A 47 -3.81 17.64 1.03
C PRO A 47 -4.60 16.34 1.27
N GLU A 48 -5.89 16.33 0.93
CA GLU A 48 -6.71 15.13 1.08
C GLU A 48 -6.32 14.04 0.06
N PHE A 49 -6.36 12.78 0.48
CA PHE A 49 -6.13 11.64 -0.40
C PHE A 49 -7.47 11.15 -0.99
N PRO A 50 -7.72 11.33 -2.29
CA PRO A 50 -9.03 11.04 -2.87
C PRO A 50 -9.28 9.52 -2.98
N ILE A 51 -10.31 9.07 -2.28
CA ILE A 51 -10.81 7.70 -2.31
C ILE A 51 -12.23 7.73 -2.88
N ALA A 52 -12.45 7.00 -3.97
CA ALA A 52 -13.78 6.88 -4.54
C ALA A 52 -14.61 5.89 -3.69
N PRO A 53 -15.90 6.15 -3.46
CA PRO A 53 -16.75 5.28 -2.63
C PRO A 53 -16.74 3.81 -3.09
N GLU A 54 -16.64 3.58 -4.39
CA GLU A 54 -16.70 2.26 -5.02
C GLU A 54 -15.52 1.37 -4.63
N VAL A 55 -14.35 1.97 -4.36
CA VAL A 55 -13.11 1.24 -4.00
C VAL A 55 -12.81 1.27 -2.50
N ALA A 56 -13.60 2.02 -1.72
CA ALA A 56 -13.29 2.28 -0.31
C ALA A 56 -13.24 1.00 0.54
N LEU A 57 -14.19 0.08 0.32
CA LEU A 57 -14.25 -1.19 1.05
C LEU A 57 -13.09 -2.13 0.68
N GLU A 58 -12.78 -2.26 -0.61
CA GLU A 58 -11.67 -3.09 -1.07
C GLU A 58 -10.33 -2.53 -0.58
N LEU A 59 -10.17 -1.21 -0.61
CA LEU A 59 -8.98 -0.54 -0.11
C LEU A 59 -8.82 -0.72 1.41
N LEU A 60 -9.92 -0.73 2.17
CA LEU A 60 -9.89 -1.03 3.61
C LEU A 60 -9.42 -2.46 3.89
N MET A 61 -9.93 -3.45 3.14
CA MET A 61 -9.49 -4.84 3.26
C MET A 61 -8.01 -4.98 2.91
N ALA A 62 -7.56 -4.33 1.84
CA ALA A 62 -6.15 -4.32 1.44
C ALA A 62 -5.25 -3.64 2.49
N ALA A 63 -5.69 -2.52 3.08
CA ALA A 63 -4.95 -1.83 4.13
C ALA A 63 -4.79 -2.71 5.38
N ASN A 64 -5.84 -3.42 5.77
CA ASN A 64 -5.78 -4.38 6.87
C ASN A 64 -4.84 -5.56 6.57
N PHE A 65 -4.85 -6.07 5.33
CA PHE A 65 -3.94 -7.15 4.92
C PHE A 65 -2.47 -6.71 4.89
N LEU A 66 -2.20 -5.47 4.47
CA LEU A 66 -0.85 -4.91 4.33
C LEU A 66 -0.31 -4.23 5.59
N ASP A 67 -1.13 -4.10 6.64
CA ASP A 67 -0.80 -3.45 7.93
C ASP A 67 -0.23 -2.02 7.74
N CYS A 68 -0.93 -1.16 7.00
CA CYS A 68 -0.39 0.14 6.53
C CYS A 68 -1.30 1.37 6.59
#